data_AF-A0A150TTM1-F1
#
_entry.id   AF-A0A150TTM1-F1
#
_cell.length_a   1.000
_cell.length_b   1.000
_cell.length_c   1.000
_cell.angle_alpha   90.00
_cell.angle_beta   90.00
_cell.angle_gamma   90.00
#
_symmetry.space_group_name_H-M   'P 1'
#
loop_
_entity.id
_entity.type
_entity.pdbx_description
1 polymer ?
#
loop_
_entity_poly.entity_id
_entity_poly.type
_entity_poly.pdbx_seq_one_letter_code
_entity_poly.pdbx_strand_id
1 'polypeptide(L)'
;MFTRSGTSWSQHTYLKASNAESADAFGASVSIDNDFLAVGAPGEDSSSTAWGWLESDNGAPGSGAAYLFERSGGVWSQDAYIKASNTGALDAFGARLALSGTTLLVAAASEDSSATGVDGDGANDAADGSGACYTASW
;
A
#
# COMPACT_ATOMS: atom_id res chain seq x y z
N MET A 1 -14.69 9.13 4.31
CA MET A 1 -15.92 8.93 3.49
C MET A 1 -17.02 9.86 3.98
N PHE A 2 -17.73 10.51 3.05
CA PHE A 2 -18.89 11.36 3.37
C PHE A 2 -20.16 10.71 2.82
N THR A 3 -21.26 10.79 3.57
CA THR A 3 -22.59 10.34 3.13
C THR A 3 -23.46 11.55 2.83
N ARG A 4 -24.21 11.49 1.72
CA ARG A 4 -25.15 12.55 1.34
C ARG A 4 -26.56 12.18 1.75
N SER A 5 -27.23 13.08 2.47
CA SER A 5 -28.68 13.00 2.75
C SER A 5 -29.34 14.30 2.27
N GLY A 6 -30.16 14.20 1.23
CA GLY A 6 -30.70 15.36 0.53
C GLY A 6 -29.59 16.23 -0.07
N THR A 7 -29.44 17.45 0.43
CA THR A 7 -28.38 18.41 0.03
C THR A 7 -27.20 18.46 1.01
N SER A 8 -27.29 17.77 2.14
CA SER A 8 -26.27 17.81 3.19
C SER A 8 -25.29 16.66 3.05
N TRP A 9 -24.00 16.96 3.23
CA TRP A 9 -22.94 15.98 3.37
C TRP A 9 -22.51 15.89 4.82
N SER A 10 -22.40 14.69 5.36
CA SER A 10 -21.83 14.42 6.68
C SER A 10 -20.66 13.45 6.56
N GLN A 11 -19.62 13.64 7.36
CA GLN A 11 -18.53 12.68 7.44
C GLN A 11 -19.06 11.40 8.10
N HIS A 12 -18.94 10.28 7.41
CA HIS A 12 -19.36 8.98 7.91
C HIS A 12 -18.20 8.19 8.52
N THR A 13 -17.04 8.22 7.86
CA THR A 13 -15.86 7.46 8.30
C THR A 13 -14.60 8.28 8.10
N TYR A 14 -13.71 8.22 9.08
CA TYR A 14 -12.32 8.68 9.00
C TYR A 14 -11.43 7.44 9.03
N LEU A 15 -10.53 7.31 8.05
CA LEU A 15 -9.59 6.21 7.93
C LEU A 15 -8.16 6.75 8.04
N LYS A 16 -7.32 6.01 8.77
CA LYS A 16 -5.90 6.32 8.96
C LYS A 16 -5.14 5.00 9.03
N ALA A 17 -3.88 5.00 8.62
CA ALA A 17 -2.92 3.95 8.96
C ALA A 17 -2.95 3.66 10.47
N SER A 18 -2.92 2.38 10.82
CA SER A 18 -2.83 1.87 12.19
C SER A 18 -1.52 2.27 12.90
N ASN A 19 -0.44 2.47 12.15
CA ASN A 19 0.89 2.87 12.60
C ASN A 19 1.32 4.22 12.01
N ALA A 20 0.45 5.22 12.09
CA ALA A 20 0.73 6.54 11.55
C ALA A 20 1.98 7.19 12.17
N GLU A 21 2.99 7.42 11.34
CA GLU A 21 4.20 8.16 11.69
C GLU A 21 4.39 9.39 10.79
N SER A 22 5.46 10.15 11.06
CA SER A 22 5.78 11.36 10.32
C SER A 22 6.30 11.01 8.93
N ALA A 23 5.75 11.65 7.90
CA ALA A 23 6.17 11.53 6.50
C ALA A 23 5.77 10.23 5.76
N ASP A 24 5.05 9.29 6.38
CA ASP A 24 4.55 8.08 5.72
C ASP A 24 3.67 8.35 4.49
N ALA A 25 3.06 9.53 4.44
CA ALA A 25 2.21 9.98 3.36
C ALA A 25 1.02 9.05 3.08
N PHE A 26 0.45 8.42 4.13
CA PHE A 26 -0.80 7.65 4.01
C PHE A 26 -1.89 8.48 3.31
N GLY A 27 -2.45 7.94 2.23
CA GLY A 27 -3.41 8.64 1.37
C GLY A 27 -2.80 9.25 0.12
N ALA A 28 -1.49 9.07 -0.13
CA ALA A 28 -0.83 9.52 -1.35
C ALA A 28 -1.41 8.87 -2.62
N SER A 29 -1.91 7.64 -2.49
CA SER A 29 -2.64 6.94 -3.54
C SER A 29 -3.84 6.21 -2.92
N VAL A 30 -4.92 6.07 -3.69
CA VAL A 30 -6.14 5.37 -3.26
C VAL A 30 -6.74 4.59 -4.43
N SER A 31 -7.27 3.40 -4.16
CA SER A 31 -8.07 2.64 -5.10
C SER A 31 -9.19 1.93 -4.36
N ILE A 32 -10.41 1.95 -4.89
CA ILE A 32 -11.59 1.37 -4.24
C ILE A 32 -12.38 0.56 -5.24
N ASP A 33 -12.79 -0.64 -4.84
CA ASP A 33 -13.76 -1.45 -5.59
C ASP A 33 -14.66 -2.21 -4.63
N ASN A 34 -15.97 -2.09 -4.85
CA ASN A 34 -17.02 -2.66 -3.99
C ASN A 34 -16.84 -2.35 -2.49
N ASP A 35 -16.42 -3.36 -1.74
CA ASP A 35 -16.20 -3.33 -0.29
C ASP A 35 -14.71 -3.27 0.08
N PHE A 36 -13.81 -3.14 -0.88
CA PHE A 36 -12.37 -3.02 -0.64
C PHE A 36 -11.85 -1.63 -1.00
N LEU A 37 -11.01 -1.08 -0.13
CA LEU A 37 -10.29 0.18 -0.32
C LEU A 37 -8.82 -0.04 -0.02
N ALA A 38 -7.96 0.19 -1.00
CA ALA A 38 -6.52 0.22 -0.82
C ALA A 38 -6.04 1.68 -0.69
N VAL A 39 -5.16 1.95 0.26
CA VAL A 39 -4.55 3.26 0.51
C VAL A 39 -3.04 3.13 0.59
N GLY A 40 -2.31 3.90 -0.22
CA GLY A 40 -0.86 3.88 -0.25
C GLY A 40 -0.23 4.85 0.73
N ALA A 41 0.92 4.46 1.28
CA ALA A 41 1.78 5.24 2.14
C ALA A 41 3.24 5.05 1.68
N PRO A 42 3.66 5.68 0.57
CA PRO A 42 4.97 5.45 -0.03
C PRO A 42 6.14 5.90 0.83
N GLY A 43 5.91 6.73 1.86
CA GLY A 43 6.95 7.15 2.79
C GLY A 43 7.04 6.28 4.04
N GLU A 44 6.23 5.22 4.15
CA GLU A 44 6.19 4.40 5.36
C GLU A 44 7.45 3.54 5.50
N ASP A 45 8.00 3.50 6.71
CA ASP A 45 9.25 2.83 7.01
C ASP A 45 8.97 1.42 7.52
N SER A 46 9.60 0.39 6.93
CA SER A 46 9.66 -0.95 7.53
C SER A 46 10.56 -1.87 6.73
N SER A 47 11.32 -2.73 7.40
CA SER A 47 12.07 -3.84 6.77
C SER A 47 11.24 -5.12 6.65
N SER A 48 9.99 -5.10 7.13
CA SER A 48 9.07 -6.21 6.95
C SER A 48 8.77 -6.46 5.47
N THR A 49 8.51 -7.73 5.14
CA THR A 49 8.21 -8.18 3.79
C THR A 49 6.83 -8.83 3.74
N ALA A 50 6.19 -8.71 2.58
CA ALA A 50 4.89 -9.33 2.28
C ALA A 50 3.72 -8.90 3.21
N TRP A 51 2.63 -9.67 3.17
CA TRP A 51 1.42 -9.47 3.97
C TRP A 51 1.74 -9.72 5.45
N GLY A 52 1.89 -8.66 6.25
CA GLY A 52 2.35 -8.76 7.62
C GLY A 52 1.74 -7.72 8.54
N TRP A 53 2.01 -7.84 9.84
CA TRP A 53 1.50 -6.93 10.88
C TRP A 53 2.64 -6.41 11.78
N LEU A 54 3.88 -6.40 11.28
CA LEU A 54 5.01 -5.81 12.03
C LEU A 54 5.09 -4.31 11.74
N GLU A 55 4.01 -3.62 12.05
CA GLU A 55 3.81 -2.20 11.75
C GLU A 55 4.65 -1.25 12.62
N SER A 56 5.42 -1.79 13.57
CA SER A 56 6.31 -1.03 14.46
C SER A 56 7.78 -1.06 14.04
N ASP A 57 8.10 -1.76 12.95
CA ASP A 57 9.46 -1.83 12.43
C ASP A 57 9.71 -0.70 11.46
N ASN A 58 10.80 0.06 11.64
CA ASN A 58 11.21 1.18 10.81
C ASN A 58 12.60 0.95 10.19
N GLY A 59 12.99 -0.32 9.99
CA GLY A 59 14.34 -0.73 9.57
C GLY A 59 14.74 -0.36 8.13
N ALA A 60 13.78 -0.02 7.26
CA ALA A 60 14.04 0.43 5.89
C ALA A 60 13.23 1.72 5.59
N PRO A 61 13.87 2.89 5.67
CA PRO A 61 13.19 4.17 5.51
C PRO A 61 12.61 4.38 4.10
N GLY A 62 11.39 4.89 4.00
CA GLY A 62 10.70 5.18 2.75
C GLY A 62 10.48 3.96 1.85
N SER A 63 10.50 2.75 2.42
CA SER A 63 10.27 1.53 1.66
C SER A 63 8.82 1.42 1.18
N GLY A 64 7.90 2.07 1.89
CA GLY A 64 6.52 2.31 1.51
C GLY A 64 5.58 1.13 1.78
N ALA A 65 4.30 1.40 1.95
CA ALA A 65 3.29 0.40 2.26
C ALA A 65 1.98 0.63 1.49
N ALA A 66 1.16 -0.42 1.42
CA ALA A 66 -0.26 -0.32 1.06
C ALA A 66 -1.11 -0.89 2.20
N TYR A 67 -2.24 -0.23 2.48
CA TYR A 67 -3.18 -0.63 3.52
C TYR A 67 -4.49 -1.02 2.84
N LEU A 68 -4.96 -2.22 3.11
CA LEU A 68 -6.27 -2.68 2.64
C LEU A 68 -7.29 -2.49 3.75
N PHE A 69 -8.43 -1.90 3.39
CA PHE A 69 -9.60 -1.80 4.24
C PHE A 69 -10.75 -2.56 3.59
N GLU A 70 -11.50 -3.31 4.39
CA GLU A 70 -12.73 -3.99 3.97
C GLU A 70 -13.94 -3.34 4.65
N ARG A 71 -15.05 -3.22 3.91
CA ARG A 71 -16.33 -2.77 4.41
C ARG A 71 -17.25 -3.95 4.67
N SER A 72 -17.60 -4.16 5.94
CA SER A 72 -18.61 -5.14 6.34
C SER A 72 -19.70 -4.49 7.19
N GLY A 73 -20.97 -4.74 6.83
CA GLY A 73 -22.11 -4.14 7.53
C GLY A 73 -22.14 -2.61 7.51
N GLY A 74 -21.52 -1.99 6.48
CA GLY A 74 -21.39 -0.53 6.37
C GLY A 74 -20.23 0.08 7.18
N VAL A 75 -19.45 -0.75 7.90
CA VAL A 75 -18.30 -0.33 8.70
C VAL A 75 -17.02 -0.70 7.95
N TRP A 76 -16.08 0.24 7.85
CA TRP A 76 -14.74 -0.02 7.31
C TRP A 76 -13.79 -0.43 8.44
N SER A 77 -13.00 -1.47 8.21
CA SER A 77 -11.90 -1.91 9.08
C SER A 77 -10.66 -2.17 8.24
N GLN A 78 -9.47 -1.92 8.80
CA GLN A 78 -8.22 -2.33 8.15
C GLN A 78 -8.14 -3.86 8.15
N ASP A 79 -8.00 -4.43 6.96
CA ASP A 79 -7.91 -5.87 6.71
C ASP A 79 -6.46 -6.31 6.53
N ALA A 80 -5.60 -5.46 5.96
CA ALA A 80 -4.18 -5.78 5.79
C ALA A 80 -3.25 -4.55 5.78
N TYR A 81 -2.01 -4.80 6.19
CA TYR A 81 -0.83 -4.00 5.91
C TYR A 81 0.09 -4.79 4.97
N ILE A 82 0.46 -4.18 3.86
CA ILE A 82 1.09 -4.85 2.72
C ILE A 82 2.41 -4.15 2.40
N LYS A 83 3.47 -4.96 2.35
CA LYS A 83 4.81 -4.56 1.92
C LYS A 83 5.24 -5.31 0.67
N ALA A 84 6.24 -4.77 -0.02
CA ALA A 84 6.95 -5.49 -1.06
C ALA A 84 7.50 -6.81 -0.51
N SER A 85 7.66 -7.82 -1.36
CA SER A 85 8.32 -9.08 -0.98
C SER A 85 9.83 -8.91 -0.75
N ASN A 86 10.41 -7.87 -1.35
CA ASN A 86 11.82 -7.51 -1.40
C ASN A 86 11.98 -6.04 -1.01
N THR A 87 11.50 -5.70 0.19
CA THR A 87 11.49 -4.33 0.71
C THR A 87 12.90 -3.71 0.74
N GLY A 88 13.12 -2.68 -0.08
CA GLY A 88 14.30 -1.82 -0.08
C GLY A 88 13.98 -0.42 0.46
N ALA A 89 15.00 0.25 1.02
CA ALA A 89 14.84 1.63 1.46
C ALA A 89 14.62 2.54 0.25
N LEU A 90 13.69 3.50 0.36
CA LEU A 90 13.33 4.47 -0.67
C LEU A 90 12.62 3.91 -1.93
N ASP A 91 12.27 2.63 -1.95
CA ASP A 91 11.54 1.97 -3.05
C ASP A 91 10.15 2.57 -3.30
N ALA A 92 9.57 3.22 -2.29
CA ALA A 92 8.28 3.88 -2.33
C ALA A 92 7.12 2.96 -2.76
N PHE A 93 7.08 1.72 -2.25
CA PHE A 93 5.96 0.81 -2.46
C PHE A 93 4.65 1.46 -2.02
N GLY A 94 3.58 1.31 -2.83
CA GLY A 94 2.31 1.99 -2.58
C GLY A 94 2.22 3.39 -3.20
N ALA A 95 3.23 3.83 -3.96
CA ALA A 95 3.17 5.11 -4.68
C ALA A 95 1.99 5.17 -5.67
N ARG A 96 1.61 4.04 -6.27
CA ARG A 96 0.43 3.90 -7.14
C ARG A 96 -0.27 2.58 -6.88
N LEU A 97 -1.60 2.60 -6.93
CA LEU A 97 -2.46 1.45 -6.66
C LEU A 97 -3.52 1.28 -7.77
N ALA A 98 -3.87 0.04 -8.08
CA ALA A 98 -5.06 -0.30 -8.84
C ALA A 98 -5.73 -1.53 -8.26
N LEU A 99 -7.02 -1.43 -7.96
CA LEU A 99 -7.82 -2.49 -7.35
C LEU A 99 -8.97 -2.88 -8.28
N SER A 100 -9.17 -4.19 -8.46
CA SER A 100 -10.29 -4.75 -9.21
C SER A 100 -10.70 -6.09 -8.58
N GLY A 101 -11.92 -6.18 -8.08
CA GLY A 101 -12.39 -7.30 -7.29
C GLY A 101 -11.51 -7.48 -6.06
N THR A 102 -10.86 -8.64 -5.99
CA THR A 102 -9.89 -8.96 -4.94
C THR A 102 -8.44 -8.90 -5.42
N THR A 103 -8.17 -8.35 -6.61
CA THR A 103 -6.81 -8.18 -7.13
C THR A 103 -6.33 -6.75 -6.95
N LEU A 104 -5.26 -6.58 -6.19
CA LEU A 104 -4.55 -5.32 -5.97
C LEU A 104 -3.22 -5.33 -6.72
N LEU A 105 -2.98 -4.29 -7.53
CA LEU A 105 -1.69 -3.95 -8.06
C LEU A 105 -1.07 -2.81 -7.26
N VAL A 106 0.19 -2.95 -6.92
CA VAL A 106 0.97 -1.94 -6.19
C VAL A 106 2.25 -1.66 -6.94
N ALA A 107 2.54 -0.38 -7.19
CA ALA A 107 3.81 0.02 -7.82
C ALA A 107 4.82 0.51 -6.77
N ALA A 108 6.08 0.17 -6.99
CA ALA A 108 7.25 0.75 -6.33
C ALA A 108 8.18 1.26 -7.44
N ALA A 109 8.01 2.52 -7.84
CA ALA A 109 8.69 3.04 -9.03
C ALA A 109 10.18 3.32 -8.80
N SER A 110 10.62 3.29 -7.54
CA SER A 110 12.01 3.53 -7.15
C SER A 110 12.72 2.24 -6.72
N GLU A 111 12.08 1.08 -6.86
CA GLU A 111 12.73 -0.20 -6.53
C GLU A 111 13.88 -0.51 -7.49
N ASP A 112 14.95 -1.07 -6.95
CA ASP A 112 16.19 -1.34 -7.66
C ASP A 112 16.18 -2.78 -8.17
N SER A 113 16.33 -3.01 -9.48
CA SER A 113 16.50 -4.35 -10.02
C SER A 113 16.94 -4.42 -11.48
N SER A 114 17.93 -5.27 -11.77
CA SER A 114 18.26 -5.64 -13.15
C SER A 114 17.52 -6.89 -13.64
N ALA A 115 16.59 -7.44 -12.84
CA ALA A 115 15.77 -8.55 -13.25
C ALA A 115 14.87 -8.17 -14.46
N THR A 116 14.55 -9.15 -15.30
CA THR A 116 13.70 -8.94 -16.47
C THR A 116 12.60 -9.99 -16.54
N GLY A 117 11.46 -9.63 -17.14
CA GLY A 117 10.30 -10.52 -17.26
C GLY A 117 9.36 -10.48 -16.05
N VAL A 118 8.58 -11.54 -15.90
CA VAL A 118 7.65 -11.75 -14.78
C VAL A 118 8.30 -12.74 -13.82
N ASP A 119 8.15 -12.52 -12.51
CA ASP A 119 8.73 -13.37 -11.46
C ASP A 119 10.26 -13.52 -11.55
N GLY A 120 10.94 -12.41 -11.88
CA GLY A 120 12.40 -12.32 -11.86
C GLY A 120 12.97 -12.40 -10.43
N ASP A 121 14.30 -12.34 -10.32
CA ASP A 121 14.98 -12.33 -9.03
C ASP A 121 14.77 -10.98 -8.31
N GLY A 122 13.78 -10.93 -7.41
CA GLY A 122 13.49 -9.74 -6.61
C GLY A 122 14.55 -9.41 -5.55
N ALA A 123 15.57 -10.26 -5.34
CA ALA A 123 16.70 -9.91 -4.47
C ALA A 123 17.82 -9.16 -5.22
N ASN A 124 17.63 -8.89 -6.52
CA ASN A 124 18.58 -8.18 -7.34
C ASN A 124 18.37 -6.68 -7.19
N ASP A 125 19.40 -5.96 -6.71
CA ASP A 125 19.39 -4.49 -6.58
C ASP A 125 20.42 -3.82 -7.52
N ALA A 126 20.73 -4.45 -8.67
CA ALA A 126 21.86 -4.03 -9.50
C ALA A 126 21.53 -2.90 -10.51
N ALA A 127 20.29 -2.38 -10.51
CA ALA A 127 19.89 -1.26 -11.37
C ALA A 127 18.94 -0.30 -10.65
N ASP A 128 19.50 0.83 -10.20
CA ASP A 128 18.83 1.84 -9.40
C ASP A 128 17.54 2.38 -10.06
N GLY A 129 16.45 2.41 -9.29
CA GLY A 129 15.17 3.03 -9.66
C GLY A 129 14.51 2.44 -10.90
N SER A 130 14.79 1.16 -11.20
CA SER A 130 14.22 0.46 -12.35
C SER A 130 12.71 0.21 -12.21
N GLY A 131 12.25 0.12 -10.96
CA GLY A 131 10.89 -0.04 -10.53
C GLY A 131 10.33 -1.45 -10.68
N ALA A 132 9.36 -1.75 -9.82
CA ALA A 132 8.60 -3.00 -9.84
C ALA A 132 7.10 -2.75 -9.70
N CYS A 133 6.31 -3.74 -10.14
CA CYS A 133 4.88 -3.82 -9.87
C CYS A 133 4.54 -5.17 -9.26
N TYR A 134 3.81 -5.12 -8.15
CA TYR A 134 3.44 -6.25 -7.34
C TYR A 134 1.95 -6.50 -7.49
N THR A 135 1.56 -7.77 -7.51
CA THR A 135 0.17 -8.19 -7.51
C THR A 135 -0.14 -8.94 -6.24
N ALA A 136 -1.31 -8.69 -5.67
CA ALA A 136 -1.82 -9.39 -4.50
C ALA A 136 -3.28 -9.78 -4.76
N SER A 137 -3.71 -10.96 -4.31
CA SER A 137 -5.09 -11.41 -4.47
C SER A 137 -5.55 -12.23 -3.27
N TRP A 138 -6.84 -12.12 -2.93
CA TRP A 138 -7.49 -12.78 -1.80
C TRP A 138 -8.87 -13.35 -2.17
#